data_AF-A0A9P5X0P3-F1
#
_entry.id   AF-A0A9P5X0P3-F1
#
_cell.length_a   1.000
_cell.length_b   1.000
_cell.length_c   1.000
_cell.angle_alpha   90.00
_cell.angle_beta   90.00
_cell.angle_gamma   90.00
#
_symmetry.space_group_name_H-M   'P 1'
#
loop_
_entity.id
_entity.type
_entity.pdbx_description
1 polymer ?
#
loop_
_entity_poly.entity_id
_entity_poly.type
_entity_poly.pdbx_seq_one_letter_code
_entity_poly.pdbx_strand_id
1 'polypeptide(L)'
;EPGSCTIVDDGRNTVCNPFSWNSHANIIFLDQPVNVGFSYADNGTTVSSSPVTGKDVHAFLELFLNRFPQYSTQPFHIAAESYG
;
A
#
# COMPACT_ATOMS: atom_id res chain seq x y z
N GLU A 1 -2.75 -13.38 3.59
CA GLU A 1 -2.62 -11.91 3.53
C GLU A 1 -3.24 -11.18 4.72
N PRO A 2 -2.58 -10.10 5.21
CA PRO A 2 -2.91 -9.40 6.47
C PRO A 2 -4.10 -8.42 6.37
N GLY A 3 -4.82 -8.42 5.24
CA GLY A 3 -5.96 -7.53 5.00
C GLY A 3 -7.21 -7.86 5.82
N SER A 4 -8.13 -6.89 5.89
CA SER A 4 -9.35 -6.97 6.70
C SER A 4 -10.34 -8.05 6.26
N CYS A 5 -10.33 -8.40 4.99
CA CYS A 5 -11.25 -9.36 4.40
C CYS A 5 -10.52 -10.30 3.43
N THR A 6 -11.09 -11.48 3.24
CA THR A 6 -10.65 -12.46 2.25
C THR A 6 -11.71 -12.58 1.16
N ILE A 7 -11.29 -12.67 -0.09
CA ILE A 7 -12.16 -12.89 -1.25
C ILE A 7 -12.59 -14.36 -1.28
N VAL A 8 -13.89 -14.60 -1.43
CA VAL A 8 -14.50 -15.94 -1.53
C VAL A 8 -15.49 -15.98 -2.69
N ASP A 9 -16.13 -17.13 -2.91
CA ASP A 9 -17.16 -17.34 -3.93
C ASP A 9 -16.70 -16.90 -5.34
N ASP A 10 -15.49 -17.29 -5.73
CA ASP A 10 -14.85 -16.94 -7.01
C ASP A 10 -14.82 -15.43 -7.31
N GLY A 11 -14.55 -14.61 -6.30
CA GLY A 11 -14.46 -13.16 -6.45
C GLY A 11 -15.77 -12.41 -6.28
N ARG A 12 -16.86 -13.10 -5.95
CA ARG A 12 -18.20 -12.49 -5.86
C ARG A 12 -18.57 -12.03 -4.46
N ASN A 13 -17.79 -12.42 -3.46
CA ASN A 13 -18.08 -12.12 -2.07
C ASN A 13 -16.81 -11.98 -1.24
N THR A 14 -16.96 -11.43 -0.03
CA THR A 14 -15.85 -11.27 0.92
C THR A 14 -16.29 -11.68 2.32
N VAL A 15 -15.37 -12.22 3.10
CA VAL A 15 -15.57 -12.55 4.51
C VAL A 15 -14.54 -11.84 5.38
N CYS A 16 -14.93 -11.45 6.59
CA CYS A 16 -14.01 -10.81 7.54
C CYS A 16 -12.86 -11.76 7.90
N ASN A 17 -11.64 -11.24 7.91
CA ASN A 17 -10.45 -11.96 8.34
C ASN A 17 -10.22 -11.74 9.84
N PRO A 18 -10.41 -12.76 10.70
CA PRO A 18 -10.19 -12.62 12.15
C PRO A 18 -8.72 -12.40 12.53
N PHE A 19 -7.78 -12.66 11.61
CA PHE A 19 -6.34 -12.48 11.82
C PHE A 19 -5.79 -11.22 11.11
N SER A 20 -6.66 -10.30 10.72
CA SER A 20 -6.26 -9.07 10.04
C SER A 20 -5.39 -8.19 10.95
N TRP A 21 -4.30 -7.65 10.41
CA TRP A 21 -3.42 -6.75 11.14
C TRP A 21 -4.10 -5.41 11.45
N ASN A 22 -5.14 -5.02 10.69
CA ASN A 22 -5.85 -3.77 10.93
C ASN A 22 -6.64 -3.74 12.25
N SER A 23 -6.70 -4.88 12.95
CA SER A 23 -7.23 -4.97 14.32
C SER A 23 -6.34 -4.29 15.37
N HIS A 24 -5.05 -4.08 15.06
CA HIS A 24 -4.06 -3.51 16.00
C HIS A 24 -3.29 -2.31 15.43
N ALA A 25 -3.39 -2.04 14.13
CA ALA A 25 -2.69 -0.96 13.46
C ALA A 25 -3.53 -0.31 12.34
N ASN A 26 -3.18 0.91 11.97
CA ASN A 26 -3.64 1.48 10.71
C ASN A 26 -2.72 0.98 9.60
N ILE A 27 -3.28 0.43 8.52
CA ILE A 27 -2.50 -0.20 7.44
C ILE A 27 -2.78 0.49 6.13
N ILE A 28 -1.71 0.81 5.40
CA ILE A 28 -1.75 1.33 4.05
C ILE A 28 -1.17 0.25 3.15
N PHE A 29 -1.97 -0.24 2.20
CA PHE A 29 -1.51 -1.09 1.11
C PHE A 29 -1.18 -0.19 -0.06
N LEU A 30 0.05 -0.30 -0.59
CA LEU A 30 0.55 0.54 -1.67
C LEU A 30 0.94 -0.33 -2.86
N ASP A 31 0.20 -0.21 -3.96
CA ASP A 31 0.57 -0.80 -5.24
C ASP A 31 1.75 -0.02 -5.83
N GLN A 32 2.93 -0.63 -5.84
CA GLN A 32 4.16 -0.03 -6.36
C GLN A 32 5.01 -1.06 -7.10
N PRO A 33 5.83 -0.64 -8.09
CA PRO A 33 5.93 0.72 -8.66
C PRO A 33 4.74 1.09 -9.57
N VAL A 34 4.86 2.20 -10.30
CA VAL A 34 3.95 2.54 -11.39
C VAL A 34 3.78 1.35 -12.36
N ASN A 35 2.55 1.13 -12.83
CA ASN A 35 2.09 -0.01 -13.63
C ASN A 35 1.90 -1.34 -12.86
N VAL A 36 1.91 -1.32 -11.52
CA VAL A 36 1.46 -2.45 -10.68
C VAL A 36 0.04 -2.19 -10.17
N GLY A 37 -0.81 -3.22 -10.19
CA GLY A 37 -2.18 -3.14 -9.67
C GLY A 37 -2.98 -2.03 -10.32
N PHE A 38 -3.41 -1.05 -9.52
CA PHE A 38 -4.11 0.15 -10.01
C PHE A 38 -3.23 1.39 -10.18
N SER A 39 -1.92 1.31 -9.92
CA SER A 39 -1.00 2.44 -10.09
C SER A 39 -0.63 2.66 -11.55
N TYR A 40 -0.78 3.88 -12.08
CA TYR A 40 -0.48 4.24 -13.48
C TYR A 40 0.12 5.65 -13.61
N ALA A 41 0.68 5.95 -14.79
CA ALA A 41 1.14 7.29 -15.17
C ALA A 41 0.56 7.69 -16.54
N ASP A 42 0.04 8.92 -16.63
CA ASP A 42 -0.62 9.44 -17.83
C ASP A 42 0.30 9.54 -19.06
N ASN A 43 1.60 9.77 -18.83
CA ASN A 43 2.59 10.02 -19.87
C ASN A 43 3.44 8.79 -20.24
N GLY A 44 3.00 7.58 -19.85
CA GLY A 44 3.73 6.34 -20.15
C GLY A 44 5.07 6.21 -19.42
N THR A 45 5.27 6.94 -18.32
CA THR A 45 6.47 6.80 -17.49
C THR A 45 6.55 5.38 -16.94
N THR A 46 7.69 4.73 -17.11
CA THR A 46 7.99 3.43 -16.51
C THR A 46 9.09 3.57 -15.48
N VAL A 47 8.93 2.88 -14.36
CA VAL A 47 9.94 2.78 -13.30
C VAL A 47 10.47 1.36 -13.31
N SER A 48 11.76 1.20 -13.60
CA SER A 48 12.39 -0.10 -13.83
C SER A 48 13.51 -0.44 -12.84
N SER A 49 13.67 0.35 -11.76
CA SER A 49 14.69 0.09 -10.75
C SER A 49 14.22 0.45 -9.34
N SER A 50 14.63 -0.36 -8.36
CA SER A 50 14.27 -0.19 -6.95
C SER A 50 14.62 1.19 -6.37
N PRO A 51 15.77 1.83 -6.70
CA PRO A 51 16.08 3.16 -6.19
C PRO A 51 15.13 4.26 -6.69
N VAL A 52 14.60 4.13 -7.91
CA VAL A 52 13.62 5.09 -8.44
C VAL A 52 12.28 4.85 -7.75
N THR A 53 11.86 3.58 -7.63
CA THR A 53 10.64 3.21 -6.89
C THR A 53 10.66 3.73 -5.44
N GLY A 54 11.80 3.64 -4.75
CA GLY A 54 11.92 4.14 -3.38
C GLY A 54 11.68 5.66 -3.26
N LYS A 55 12.05 6.44 -4.30
CA LYS A 55 11.75 7.89 -4.33
C LYS A 55 10.27 8.15 -4.50
N ASP A 56 9.58 7.37 -5.33
CA ASP A 56 8.14 7.49 -5.54
C ASP A 56 7.37 7.10 -4.27
N VAL A 57 7.80 6.05 -3.58
CA VAL A 57 7.22 5.65 -2.27
C VAL A 57 7.44 6.75 -1.22
N HIS A 58 8.62 7.38 -1.18
CA HIS A 58 8.87 8.51 -0.29
C HIS A 58 7.96 9.70 -0.61
N ALA A 59 7.86 10.08 -1.89
CA ALA A 59 6.99 11.17 -2.32
C ALA A 59 5.51 10.87 -2.00
N PHE A 60 5.07 9.62 -2.17
CA PHE A 60 3.73 9.19 -1.73
C PHE A 60 3.51 9.42 -0.23
N LEU A 61 4.46 9.01 0.62
CA LEU A 61 4.34 9.16 2.08
C LEU A 61 4.28 10.64 2.50
N GLU A 62 5.10 11.50 1.89
CA GLU A 62 5.04 12.95 2.14
C GLU A 62 3.67 13.53 1.77
N LEU A 63 3.16 13.19 0.58
CA LEU A 63 1.83 13.65 0.12
C LEU A 63 0.71 13.09 1.00
N PHE A 64 0.80 11.82 1.40
CA PHE A 64 -0.18 11.18 2.27
C PHE A 64 -0.24 11.85 3.65
N LEU A 65 0.91 12.08 4.30
CA LEU A 65 0.95 12.72 5.61
C LEU A 65 0.57 14.20 5.56
N ASN A 66 0.85 14.89 4.46
CA ASN A 66 0.33 16.24 4.24
C ASN A 66 -1.20 16.24 4.10
N ARG A 67 -1.78 15.23 3.46
CA ARG A 67 -3.24 15.10 3.29
C ARG A 67 -3.93 14.64 4.57
N PHE A 68 -3.29 13.76 5.34
CA PHE A 68 -3.80 13.18 6.58
C PHE A 68 -2.85 13.47 7.76
N PRO A 69 -2.74 14.75 8.17
CA PRO A 69 -1.75 15.18 9.16
C PRO A 69 -1.94 14.53 10.54
N GLN A 70 -3.13 14.02 10.85
CA GLN A 70 -3.42 13.30 12.09
C GLN A 70 -2.55 12.04 12.29
N TYR A 71 -2.00 11.48 11.21
CA TYR A 71 -1.13 10.30 11.28
C TYR A 71 0.35 10.66 11.42
N SER A 72 0.74 11.93 11.24
CA SER A 72 2.16 12.36 11.23
C SER A 72 2.90 12.15 12.56
N THR A 73 2.17 12.03 13.67
CA THR A 73 2.73 11.81 15.01
C THR A 73 2.65 10.35 15.47
N GLN A 74 2.07 9.46 14.67
CA GLN A 74 1.90 8.07 15.04
C GLN A 74 3.20 7.28 14.80
N PRO A 75 3.46 6.19 15.57
CA PRO A 75 4.54 5.27 15.25
C PRO A 75 4.40 4.73 13.82
N PHE A 76 5.49 4.82 13.06
CA PHE A 76 5.52 4.43 11.65
C PHE A 76 6.40 3.21 11.45
N HIS A 77 5.89 2.23 10.71
CA HIS A 77 6.56 0.97 10.41
C HIS A 77 6.37 0.64 8.93
N ILE A 78 7.42 0.10 8.30
CA ILE A 78 7.39 -0.42 6.93
C ILE A 78 7.54 -1.94 7.03
N ALA A 79 6.63 -2.66 6.37
CA ALA A 79 6.68 -4.11 6.23
C ALA A 79 6.44 -4.47 4.76
N ALA A 80 7.15 -5.48 4.28
CA ALA A 80 7.07 -5.97 2.92
C ALA A 80 7.35 -7.49 2.88
N GLU A 81 6.95 -8.14 1.79
CA GLU A 81 7.25 -9.53 1.52
C GLU A 81 8.01 -9.65 0.19
N SER A 82 9.00 -10.55 0.14
CA SER A 82 9.82 -10.80 -1.04
C SER A 82 10.67 -9.59 -1.47
N TYR A 83 10.37 -8.96 -2.60
CA TYR A 83 11.18 -7.88 -3.19
C TYR A 83 10.78 -6.47 -2.71
N GLY A 84 9.71 -6.38 -1.91
CA GLY A 84 9.18 -5.09 -1.45
C GLY A 84 10.06 -4.35 -0.46
#